data_AF-A0A6B1A2I5-F1
#
_entry.id   AF-A0A6B1A2I5-F1
#
_cell.length_a   1.000
_cell.length_b   1.000
_cell.length_c   1.000
_cell.angle_alpha   90.00
_cell.angle_beta   90.00
_cell.angle_gamma   90.00
#
_symmetry.space_group_name_H-M   'P 1'
#
loop_
_entity.id
_entity.type
_entity.pdbx_description
1 polymer ?
#
loop_
_entity_poly.entity_id
_entity_poly.type
_entity_poly.pdbx_seq_one_letter_code
_entity_poly.pdbx_strand_id
1 'polypeptide(L)'
;MIQTNLKTLLNIIAGGPLMNKFTLPLAMIVLSVALISIPTAFADGSDDEPSFVLTIVCSVYGESTDDLVELIFGLDASDCSIQTEVGDATHDEPDRVILSRDSSLPGCVENDDCFAPSTVTVSPGETVVWVNEDITDHTVTSNEPHPDGILDESISPGDAYAFTFETAGEYPYHCVIHPWAMGVVVVESDDDDRPMEVMREIVEQYSVRSDAILKYIDESAGEIYDDVAVFALDRESLDVVAHSENPVFIGVNARTVLDGASIPIDALIDLLDTQTDGVWLSYPVPDPATGTLLFYERGWFQASGDYYFGIRYSISDATFSQNVVEELVRIHKLDPDKTIDFVNSIGTTDTSYPFILSPTDYTVLAHGADPTRVGEISVSLTDSDKPAEVIIDELQNNEGTWVEYVFSNPSTGMDQNKRSWLVLHDDLIFGSGYYQDDSTSP
;
A
#
# COMPACT_ATOMS: atom_id res chain seq x y z
N MET A 1 14.10 5.80 -44.30
CA MET A 1 12.97 5.01 -43.76
C MET A 1 12.37 5.69 -42.53
N ILE A 2 13.16 5.96 -41.48
CA ILE A 2 12.72 6.65 -40.25
C ILE A 2 12.15 8.06 -40.50
N GLN A 3 12.79 8.89 -41.34
CA GLN A 3 12.28 10.23 -41.69
C GLN A 3 10.98 10.22 -42.53
N THR A 4 10.74 9.15 -43.30
CA THR A 4 9.53 9.01 -44.11
C THR A 4 8.36 8.60 -43.22
N ASN A 5 8.62 7.78 -42.20
CA ASN A 5 7.62 7.31 -41.24
C ASN A 5 7.17 8.42 -40.27
N LEU A 6 8.07 9.32 -39.85
CA LEU A 6 7.69 10.49 -39.04
C LEU A 6 6.71 11.43 -39.77
N LYS A 7 6.89 11.64 -41.09
CA LYS A 7 5.98 12.47 -41.90
C LYS A 7 4.60 11.84 -42.06
N THR A 8 4.52 10.51 -42.12
CA THR A 8 3.25 9.78 -42.18
C THR A 8 2.53 9.84 -40.83
N LEU A 9 3.26 9.67 -39.72
CA LEU A 9 2.73 9.80 -38.36
C LEU A 9 2.17 11.22 -38.10
N LEU A 10 2.92 12.26 -38.46
CA LEU A 10 2.49 13.67 -38.37
C LEU A 10 1.25 13.96 -39.22
N ASN A 11 1.10 13.35 -40.40
CA ASN A 11 -0.08 13.53 -41.24
C ASN A 11 -1.32 12.78 -40.71
N ILE A 12 -1.14 11.67 -39.99
CA ILE A 12 -2.23 10.93 -39.34
C ILE A 12 -2.73 11.71 -38.12
N ILE A 13 -1.82 12.24 -37.30
CA ILE A 13 -2.15 13.11 -36.15
C ILE A 13 -2.83 14.40 -36.61
N ALA A 14 -2.34 15.02 -37.71
CA ALA A 14 -2.90 16.25 -38.25
C ALA A 14 -4.22 16.06 -39.04
N GLY A 15 -4.60 14.82 -39.40
CA GLY A 15 -5.70 14.54 -40.33
C GLY A 15 -6.75 13.53 -39.82
N GLY A 16 -6.61 13.00 -38.61
CA GLY A 16 -7.48 11.97 -38.05
C GLY A 16 -8.84 12.50 -37.55
N PRO A 17 -9.88 11.65 -37.45
CA PRO A 17 -11.24 12.05 -37.04
C PRO A 17 -11.32 12.67 -35.63
N LEU A 18 -10.30 12.46 -34.78
CA LEU A 18 -10.21 12.98 -33.42
C LEU A 18 -10.04 14.51 -33.34
N MET A 19 -9.40 15.15 -34.33
CA MET A 19 -9.22 16.61 -34.31
C MET A 19 -10.49 17.42 -34.61
N ASN A 20 -11.56 16.79 -35.08
CA ASN A 20 -12.84 17.49 -35.36
C ASN A 20 -13.70 17.73 -34.10
N LYS A 21 -13.30 17.23 -32.92
CA LYS A 21 -14.01 17.48 -31.65
C LYS A 21 -13.39 18.56 -30.76
N PHE A 22 -12.15 18.98 -31.03
CA PHE A 22 -11.46 20.01 -30.26
C PHE A 22 -11.18 21.23 -31.14
N THR A 23 -11.94 22.31 -30.95
CA THR A 23 -11.57 23.63 -31.48
C THR A 23 -10.32 24.12 -30.77
N LEU A 24 -9.14 23.77 -31.28
CA LEU A 24 -7.84 24.17 -30.77
C LEU A 24 -7.39 25.53 -31.35
N PRO A 25 -7.17 26.57 -30.53
CA PRO A 25 -6.13 27.53 -30.82
C PRO A 25 -4.78 26.95 -30.37
N LEU A 26 -3.94 26.57 -31.33
CA LEU A 26 -2.47 26.54 -31.26
C LEU A 26 -1.81 25.90 -30.01
N ALA A 27 -2.06 24.62 -29.71
CA ALA A 27 -1.21 23.86 -28.78
C ALA A 27 0.22 23.66 -29.37
N MET A 28 1.26 23.94 -28.58
CA MET A 28 2.64 23.57 -28.92
C MET A 28 2.83 22.07 -28.66
N ILE A 29 2.94 21.29 -29.73
CA ILE A 29 3.33 19.88 -29.66
C ILE A 29 4.85 19.81 -29.45
N VAL A 30 5.30 19.40 -28.26
CA VAL A 30 6.71 19.04 -28.01
C VAL A 30 6.83 17.53 -28.19
N LEU A 31 7.43 17.11 -29.30
CA LEU A 31 7.61 15.69 -29.62
C LEU A 31 8.92 15.18 -29.00
N SER A 32 8.83 14.57 -27.82
CA SER A 32 9.93 13.79 -27.21
C SER A 32 9.87 12.37 -27.76
N VAL A 33 10.82 11.95 -28.60
CA VAL A 33 10.86 10.56 -29.11
C VAL A 33 11.91 9.77 -28.32
N ALA A 34 11.46 8.97 -27.35
CA ALA A 34 12.27 7.91 -26.78
C ALA A 34 12.13 6.65 -27.67
N LEU A 35 13.24 6.14 -28.17
CA LEU A 35 13.29 4.93 -29.01
C LEU A 35 13.70 3.75 -28.14
N ILE A 36 12.73 3.05 -27.57
CA ILE A 36 12.99 1.78 -26.87
C ILE A 36 12.72 0.66 -27.88
N SER A 37 13.76 -0.12 -28.20
CA SER A 37 13.67 -1.24 -29.12
C SER A 37 13.64 -2.53 -28.30
N ILE A 38 12.48 -3.16 -28.16
CA ILE A 38 12.36 -4.44 -27.45
C ILE A 38 12.23 -5.56 -28.51
N PRO A 39 13.17 -6.51 -28.59
CA PRO A 39 13.01 -7.68 -29.43
C PRO A 39 12.02 -8.65 -28.79
N THR A 40 10.89 -8.92 -29.46
CA THR A 40 9.99 -10.01 -29.08
C THR A 40 10.52 -11.30 -29.72
N ALA A 41 11.08 -12.22 -28.94
CA ALA A 41 11.43 -13.56 -29.42
C ALA A 41 10.37 -14.56 -28.95
N PHE A 42 9.56 -15.07 -29.88
CA PHE A 42 8.72 -16.24 -29.64
C PHE A 42 9.55 -17.51 -29.79
N ALA A 43 9.43 -18.38 -28.78
CA ALA A 43 9.73 -19.79 -28.91
C ALA A 43 8.54 -20.50 -29.60
N ASP A 44 8.56 -20.57 -30.93
CA ASP A 44 8.02 -21.70 -31.67
C ASP A 44 8.88 -21.86 -32.94
N GLY A 45 9.21 -23.10 -33.31
CA GLY A 45 10.16 -23.45 -34.36
C GLY A 45 9.65 -23.20 -35.79
N SER A 46 9.04 -22.05 -36.05
CA SER A 46 8.65 -21.58 -37.39
C SER A 46 9.61 -20.48 -37.88
N ASP A 47 10.03 -20.58 -39.15
CA ASP A 47 10.90 -19.64 -39.88
C ASP A 47 10.27 -18.23 -40.13
N ASP A 48 9.61 -17.62 -39.15
CA ASP A 48 9.03 -16.28 -39.29
C ASP A 48 9.99 -15.18 -38.77
N GLU A 49 10.15 -14.10 -39.55
CA GLU A 49 11.07 -13.00 -39.28
C GLU A 49 10.76 -12.26 -37.95
N PRO A 50 11.78 -11.70 -37.26
CA PRO A 50 11.60 -11.08 -35.96
C PRO A 50 10.68 -9.84 -36.03
N SER A 51 9.59 -9.86 -35.28
CA SER A 51 8.80 -8.66 -34.99
C SER A 51 9.54 -7.78 -33.97
N PHE A 52 9.51 -6.47 -34.18
CA PHE A 52 9.99 -5.47 -33.23
C PHE A 52 8.80 -4.61 -32.81
N VAL A 53 8.62 -4.39 -31.51
CA VAL A 53 7.66 -3.40 -31.01
C VAL A 53 8.41 -2.08 -30.89
N LEU A 54 7.95 -1.06 -31.62
CA LEU A 54 8.45 0.30 -31.52
C LEU A 54 7.45 1.13 -30.71
N THR A 55 7.73 1.36 -29.43
CA THR A 55 6.94 2.25 -28.57
C THR A 55 7.31 3.69 -28.88
N ILE A 56 6.33 4.51 -29.29
CA ILE A 56 6.49 5.96 -29.46
C ILE A 56 5.59 6.64 -28.43
N VAL A 57 6.18 7.23 -27.40
CA VAL A 57 5.46 8.07 -26.43
C VAL A 57 5.33 9.48 -26.99
N CYS A 58 4.13 10.06 -26.94
CA CYS A 58 3.89 11.46 -27.30
C CYS A 58 3.17 12.18 -26.15
N SER A 59 3.83 13.15 -25.54
CA SER A 59 3.22 14.03 -24.54
C SER A 59 2.64 15.26 -25.25
N VAL A 60 1.35 15.55 -25.03
CA VAL A 60 0.70 16.77 -25.53
C VAL A 60 0.37 17.65 -24.33
N TYR A 61 0.85 18.89 -24.30
CA TYR A 61 0.56 19.84 -23.23
C TYR A 61 -0.58 20.78 -23.63
N GLY A 62 -1.66 20.81 -22.85
CA GLY A 62 -2.71 21.83 -22.91
C GLY A 62 -2.32 23.10 -22.13
N GLU A 63 -2.98 24.24 -22.41
CA GLU A 63 -2.71 25.52 -21.71
C GLU A 63 -3.19 25.55 -20.23
N SER A 64 -3.86 24.50 -19.75
CA SER A 64 -4.07 24.20 -18.32
C SER A 64 -3.37 22.89 -17.99
N THR A 65 -2.58 22.88 -16.93
CA THR A 65 -1.49 21.93 -16.67
C THR A 65 -1.89 20.51 -16.25
N ASP A 66 -3.17 20.13 -16.30
CA ASP A 66 -3.63 18.85 -15.71
C ASP A 66 -4.03 17.77 -16.73
N ASP A 67 -3.92 18.04 -18.05
CA ASP A 67 -4.22 17.04 -19.08
C ASP A 67 -2.93 16.44 -19.66
N LEU A 68 -2.43 15.36 -19.06
CA LEU A 68 -1.44 14.47 -19.70
C LEU A 68 -2.18 13.31 -20.36
N VAL A 69 -2.23 13.31 -21.70
CA VAL A 69 -2.70 12.16 -22.48
C VAL A 69 -1.48 11.39 -22.99
N GLU A 70 -1.27 10.18 -22.47
CA GLU A 70 -0.24 9.28 -22.97
C GLU A 70 -0.81 8.39 -24.08
N LEU A 71 -0.26 8.51 -25.29
CA LEU A 71 -0.64 7.69 -26.45
C LEU A 71 0.43 6.62 -26.68
N ILE A 72 0.08 5.37 -26.42
CA ILE A 72 0.93 4.21 -26.71
C ILE A 72 0.55 3.66 -28.09
N PHE A 73 1.54 3.53 -28.98
CA PHE A 73 1.36 2.94 -30.31
C PHE A 73 2.12 1.61 -30.41
N GLY A 74 1.38 0.51 -30.61
CA GLY A 74 1.96 -0.78 -31.02
C GLY A 74 1.99 -0.91 -32.55
N LEU A 75 3.10 -1.36 -33.12
CA LEU A 75 3.19 -1.76 -34.52
C LEU A 75 3.42 -3.27 -34.60
N ASP A 76 2.44 -4.00 -35.14
CA ASP A 76 2.59 -5.41 -35.51
C ASP A 76 3.30 -5.49 -36.88
N ALA A 77 4.37 -6.29 -36.97
CA ALA A 77 5.14 -6.47 -38.19
C ALA A 77 4.42 -7.29 -39.27
N SER A 78 3.33 -8.01 -38.91
CA SER A 78 2.59 -8.87 -39.83
C SER A 78 1.50 -8.12 -40.61
N ASP A 79 0.96 -7.04 -40.06
CA ASP A 79 0.04 -6.13 -40.76
C ASP A 79 0.20 -4.72 -40.16
N CYS A 80 0.63 -3.74 -40.97
CA CYS A 80 0.86 -2.34 -40.59
C CYS A 80 -0.44 -1.64 -40.14
N SER A 81 -1.01 -2.08 -39.02
CA SER A 81 -2.19 -1.56 -38.38
C SER A 81 -1.80 -1.05 -37.00
N ILE A 82 -2.23 0.17 -36.68
CA ILE A 82 -2.05 0.78 -35.38
C ILE A 82 -3.23 0.32 -34.53
N GLN A 83 -2.95 -0.41 -33.45
CA GLN A 83 -3.94 -0.58 -32.39
C GLN A 83 -3.77 0.58 -31.40
N THR A 84 -4.82 1.38 -31.26
CA THR A 84 -4.92 2.41 -30.22
C THR A 84 -5.69 1.80 -29.06
N GLU A 85 -5.02 1.46 -27.98
CA GLU A 85 -5.69 1.40 -26.70
C GLU A 85 -5.65 2.81 -26.12
N VAL A 86 -6.82 3.41 -26.01
CA VAL A 86 -7.01 4.58 -25.17
C VAL A 86 -7.28 4.00 -23.80
N GLY A 87 -6.30 4.08 -22.89
CA GLY A 87 -6.59 3.95 -21.48
C GLY A 87 -7.59 5.06 -21.14
N ASP A 88 -8.82 4.66 -20.86
CA ASP A 88 -9.81 5.56 -20.29
C ASP A 88 -9.32 5.81 -18.86
N ALA A 89 -8.67 6.94 -18.60
CA ALA A 89 -8.57 7.45 -17.24
C ALA A 89 -10.01 7.80 -16.85
N THR A 90 -10.73 6.81 -16.31
CA THR A 90 -12.00 7.03 -15.67
C THR A 90 -11.72 7.97 -14.51
N HIS A 91 -12.10 9.23 -14.68
CA HIS A 91 -12.09 10.20 -13.60
C HIS A 91 -13.15 9.71 -12.61
N ASP A 92 -12.72 8.99 -11.56
CA ASP A 92 -13.62 8.67 -10.46
C ASP A 92 -14.10 10.00 -9.86
N GLU A 93 -15.40 10.05 -9.56
CA GLU A 93 -15.96 11.20 -8.86
C GLU A 93 -15.27 11.28 -7.49
N PRO A 94 -14.79 12.46 -7.05
CA PRO A 94 -14.02 12.56 -5.81
C PRO A 94 -14.81 12.06 -4.61
N ASP A 95 -14.15 11.37 -3.69
CA ASP A 95 -14.77 10.86 -2.48
C ASP A 95 -15.39 11.97 -1.63
N ARG A 96 -16.58 11.70 -1.07
CA ARG A 96 -17.38 12.71 -0.38
C ARG A 96 -17.63 12.35 1.06
N VAL A 97 -17.33 13.31 1.94
CA VAL A 97 -17.73 13.29 3.35
C VAL A 97 -18.90 14.24 3.55
N ILE A 98 -20.02 13.73 4.05
CA ILE A 98 -21.24 14.50 4.27
C ILE A 98 -21.40 14.81 5.75
N LEU A 99 -21.45 16.09 6.09
CA LEU A 99 -21.96 16.55 7.38
C LEU A 99 -23.47 16.63 7.27
N SER A 100 -24.15 15.57 7.68
CA SER A 100 -25.59 15.45 7.59
C SER A 100 -26.31 16.41 8.55
N ARG A 101 -27.63 16.54 8.35
CA ARG A 101 -28.47 17.25 9.29
C ARG A 101 -28.31 16.62 10.68
N ASP A 102 -28.09 17.47 11.69
CA ASP A 102 -27.85 17.08 13.09
C ASP A 102 -26.42 16.59 13.40
N SER A 103 -25.45 16.66 12.46
CA SER A 103 -24.01 16.44 12.74
C SER A 103 -23.45 17.42 13.78
N SER A 104 -24.11 18.56 14.00
CA SER A 104 -23.84 19.51 15.09
C SER A 104 -24.39 19.10 16.46
N LEU A 105 -24.98 17.92 16.60
CA LEU A 105 -25.46 17.40 17.88
C LEU A 105 -24.59 16.21 18.31
N PRO A 106 -24.30 16.05 19.62
CA PRO A 106 -23.48 14.93 20.11
C PRO A 106 -24.02 13.52 19.79
N GLY A 107 -25.31 13.39 19.41
CA GLY A 107 -25.92 12.11 19.06
C GLY A 107 -25.36 11.48 17.78
N CYS A 108 -24.68 12.25 16.92
CA CYS A 108 -24.05 11.72 15.72
C CYS A 108 -22.88 10.75 16.03
N VAL A 109 -22.29 10.85 17.23
CA VAL A 109 -21.19 9.97 17.67
C VAL A 109 -21.67 8.54 17.81
N GLU A 110 -22.92 8.32 18.23
CA GLU A 110 -23.46 6.97 18.44
C GLU A 110 -23.62 6.18 17.14
N ASN A 111 -23.75 6.86 15.99
CA ASN A 111 -23.93 6.24 14.69
C ASN A 111 -22.74 6.45 13.74
N ASP A 112 -21.65 7.05 14.24
CA ASP A 112 -20.45 7.37 13.47
C ASP A 112 -20.75 8.19 12.19
N ASP A 113 -21.73 9.11 12.28
CA ASP A 113 -22.25 9.88 11.14
C ASP A 113 -22.03 11.40 11.28
N CYS A 114 -21.23 11.83 12.25
CA CYS A 114 -20.86 13.24 12.41
C CYS A 114 -20.17 13.77 11.13
N PHE A 115 -19.22 13.00 10.62
CA PHE A 115 -18.69 13.05 9.27
C PHE A 115 -19.07 11.72 8.61
N ALA A 116 -19.80 11.73 7.49
CA ALA A 116 -20.31 10.48 6.89
C ALA A 116 -19.74 10.26 5.47
N PRO A 117 -18.89 9.24 5.24
CA PRO A 117 -18.36 8.32 6.25
C PRO A 117 -17.32 9.02 7.17
N SER A 118 -17.11 8.45 8.36
CA SER A 118 -16.15 8.95 9.35
C SER A 118 -14.70 8.69 8.95
N THR A 119 -14.51 7.61 8.18
CA THR A 119 -13.25 7.20 7.56
C THR A 119 -13.44 7.19 6.05
N VAL A 120 -12.58 7.91 5.33
CA VAL A 120 -12.47 7.87 3.87
C VAL A 120 -11.10 7.34 3.51
N THR A 121 -11.06 6.38 2.60
CA THR A 121 -9.83 5.84 2.03
C THR A 121 -9.67 6.35 0.61
N VAL A 122 -8.50 6.89 0.28
CA VAL A 122 -8.14 7.42 -1.04
C VAL A 122 -6.70 7.07 -1.41
N SER A 123 -6.34 7.19 -2.68
CA SER A 123 -4.97 7.06 -3.19
C SER A 123 -4.20 8.40 -3.20
N PRO A 124 -2.85 8.40 -3.21
CA PRO A 124 -2.05 9.59 -3.45
C PRO A 124 -2.47 10.33 -4.73
N GLY A 125 -2.66 11.64 -4.60
CA GLY A 125 -3.15 12.51 -5.66
C GLY A 125 -4.68 12.61 -5.75
N GLU A 126 -5.43 11.83 -4.98
CA GLU A 126 -6.89 11.93 -4.94
C GLU A 126 -7.40 13.03 -4.02
N THR A 127 -8.63 13.47 -4.30
CA THR A 127 -9.26 14.62 -3.62
C THR A 127 -10.48 14.18 -2.83
N VAL A 128 -10.49 14.52 -1.53
CA VAL A 128 -11.67 14.35 -0.68
C VAL A 128 -12.46 15.66 -0.63
N VAL A 129 -13.78 15.56 -0.73
CA VAL A 129 -14.72 16.69 -0.69
C VAL A 129 -15.67 16.57 0.50
N TRP A 130 -15.55 17.50 1.45
CA TRP A 130 -16.49 17.66 2.55
C TRP A 130 -17.66 18.55 2.13
N VAL A 131 -18.88 18.11 2.37
CA VAL A 131 -20.10 18.86 2.05
C VAL A 131 -20.93 19.07 3.31
N ASN A 132 -21.23 20.33 3.60
CA ASN A 132 -22.05 20.68 4.74
C ASN A 132 -23.54 20.71 4.36
N GLU A 133 -24.25 19.62 4.65
CA GLU A 133 -25.72 19.54 4.50
C GLU A 133 -26.47 19.86 5.81
N ASP A 134 -25.74 20.13 6.89
CA ASP A 134 -26.30 20.63 8.14
C ASP A 134 -26.72 22.11 8.01
N ILE A 135 -27.44 22.60 9.03
CA ILE A 135 -27.92 23.99 9.10
C ILE A 135 -26.99 24.90 9.90
N THR A 136 -25.85 24.40 10.38
CA THR A 136 -24.82 25.11 11.16
C THR A 136 -23.47 25.05 10.46
N ASP A 137 -22.59 26.01 10.75
CA ASP A 137 -21.21 25.97 10.28
C ASP A 137 -20.46 24.77 10.90
N HIS A 138 -19.55 24.18 10.13
CA HIS A 138 -18.64 23.11 10.55
C HIS A 138 -17.21 23.43 10.11
N THR A 139 -16.22 22.75 10.65
CA THR A 139 -14.83 22.87 10.20
C THR A 139 -14.22 21.51 9.89
N VAL A 140 -13.22 21.49 9.01
CA VAL A 140 -12.32 20.36 8.79
C VAL A 140 -10.94 20.83 9.24
N THR A 141 -10.57 20.41 10.46
CA THR A 141 -9.38 20.93 11.14
C THR A 141 -8.46 19.80 11.60
N SER A 142 -7.20 19.83 11.18
CA SER A 142 -6.15 18.96 11.71
C SER A 142 -5.50 19.58 12.94
N ASN A 143 -5.04 18.73 13.87
CA ASN A 143 -4.32 19.18 15.07
C ASN A 143 -2.85 19.50 14.79
N GLU A 144 -2.27 18.87 13.77
CA GLU A 144 -0.88 19.02 13.38
C GLU A 144 -0.77 19.36 11.89
N PRO A 145 0.31 20.04 11.48
CA PRO A 145 0.63 20.20 10.07
C PRO A 145 0.99 18.86 9.43
N HIS A 146 0.33 18.53 8.33
CA HIS A 146 0.68 17.38 7.51
C HIS A 146 1.70 17.78 6.43
N PRO A 147 2.42 16.81 5.83
CA PRO A 147 3.33 17.06 4.70
C PRO A 147 2.64 17.81 3.55
N ASP A 148 1.36 17.51 3.31
CA ASP A 148 0.55 18.08 2.24
C ASP A 148 -0.09 19.43 2.61
N GLY A 149 0.03 19.85 3.87
CA GLY A 149 -0.53 21.10 4.38
C GLY A 149 -1.29 20.94 5.69
N ILE A 150 -1.94 22.01 6.12
CA ILE A 150 -2.82 22.01 7.29
C ILE A 150 -4.26 21.99 6.78
N LEU A 151 -5.08 21.06 7.27
CA LEU A 151 -6.52 21.16 7.16
C LEU A 151 -6.99 22.19 8.19
N ASP A 152 -7.46 23.35 7.75
CA ASP A 152 -8.01 24.39 8.64
C ASP A 152 -9.03 25.24 7.89
N GLU A 153 -10.16 24.62 7.52
CA GLU A 153 -11.22 25.29 6.76
C GLU A 153 -12.57 25.27 7.47
N SER A 154 -13.34 26.35 7.33
CA SER A 154 -14.73 26.43 7.79
C SER A 154 -15.69 26.27 6.61
N ILE A 155 -16.68 25.38 6.77
CA ILE A 155 -17.67 25.04 5.75
C ILE A 155 -19.03 25.55 6.22
N SER A 156 -19.58 26.56 5.54
CA SER A 156 -20.92 27.05 5.83
C SER A 156 -22.02 26.13 5.30
N PRO A 157 -23.26 26.22 5.84
CA PRO A 157 -24.39 25.42 5.36
C PRO A 157 -24.60 25.50 3.83
N GLY A 158 -24.55 24.35 3.16
CA GLY A 158 -24.69 24.20 1.72
C GLY A 158 -23.39 24.37 0.91
N ASP A 159 -22.28 24.72 1.57
CA ASP A 159 -20.97 24.83 0.92
C ASP A 159 -20.19 23.51 1.03
N ALA A 160 -19.08 23.46 0.29
CA ALA A 160 -18.17 22.33 0.27
C ALA A 160 -16.71 22.79 0.34
N TYR A 161 -15.85 21.94 0.89
CA TYR A 161 -14.40 22.09 0.92
C TYR A 161 -13.75 20.87 0.28
N ALA A 162 -12.69 21.08 -0.50
CA ALA A 162 -11.96 20.01 -1.17
C ALA A 162 -10.47 20.11 -0.82
N PHE A 163 -9.85 18.96 -0.57
CA PHE A 163 -8.42 18.87 -0.32
C PHE A 163 -7.84 17.64 -1.01
N THR A 164 -6.72 17.83 -1.71
CA THR A 164 -5.99 16.76 -2.41
C THR A 164 -4.88 16.26 -1.50
N PHE A 165 -4.82 14.95 -1.32
CA PHE A 165 -3.80 14.31 -0.49
C PHE A 165 -2.75 13.68 -1.37
N GLU A 166 -1.49 14.07 -1.22
CA GLU A 166 -0.38 13.67 -2.10
C GLU A 166 0.51 12.61 -1.44
N THR A 167 0.49 12.54 -0.10
CA THR A 167 1.37 11.66 0.66
C THR A 167 0.54 10.56 1.35
N ALA A 168 0.96 9.31 1.22
CA ALA A 168 0.34 8.20 1.96
C ALA A 168 0.43 8.42 3.48
N GLY A 169 -0.61 8.03 4.21
CA GLY A 169 -0.68 8.20 5.67
C GLY A 169 -2.10 8.44 6.18
N GLU A 170 -2.23 8.60 7.50
CA GLU A 170 -3.50 8.93 8.14
C GLU A 170 -3.57 10.41 8.50
N TYR A 171 -4.69 11.02 8.15
CA TYR A 171 -4.97 12.44 8.32
C TYR A 171 -6.21 12.59 9.22
N PRO A 172 -6.05 12.46 10.55
CA PRO A 172 -7.14 12.70 11.47
C PRO A 172 -7.50 14.20 11.49
N TYR A 173 -8.79 14.48 11.46
CA TYR A 173 -9.35 15.82 11.51
C TYR A 173 -10.58 15.87 12.43
N HIS A 174 -10.95 17.08 12.84
CA HIS A 174 -12.11 17.31 13.70
C HIS A 174 -12.80 18.64 13.37
N CYS A 175 -14.02 18.79 13.88
CA CYS A 175 -14.72 20.05 13.88
C CYS A 175 -14.41 20.83 15.17
N VAL A 176 -13.85 22.03 15.05
CA VAL A 176 -13.50 22.89 16.19
C VAL A 176 -14.75 23.41 16.91
N ILE A 177 -15.85 23.60 16.16
CA ILE A 177 -17.13 24.09 16.69
C ILE A 177 -17.85 22.97 17.48
N HIS A 178 -17.71 21.73 17.02
CA HIS A 178 -18.36 20.54 17.55
C HIS A 178 -17.29 19.48 17.88
N PRO A 179 -16.57 19.61 19.03
CA PRO A 179 -15.34 18.85 19.29
C PRO A 179 -15.49 17.33 19.40
N TRP A 180 -16.72 16.82 19.42
CA TRP A 180 -17.02 15.39 19.39
C TRP A 180 -17.04 14.81 17.97
N ALA A 181 -17.15 15.65 16.93
CA ALA A 181 -17.13 15.22 15.54
C ALA A 181 -15.67 15.05 15.11
N MET A 182 -15.28 13.79 14.88
CA MET A 182 -13.95 13.39 14.43
C MET A 182 -14.08 12.58 13.13
N GLY A 183 -13.07 12.68 12.28
CA GLY A 183 -12.95 11.85 11.09
C GLY A 183 -11.49 11.62 10.73
N VAL A 184 -11.25 10.70 9.80
CA VAL A 184 -9.92 10.39 9.31
C VAL A 184 -9.96 10.19 7.79
N VAL A 185 -8.99 10.79 7.09
CA VAL A 185 -8.68 10.39 5.72
C VAL A 185 -7.48 9.45 5.78
N VAL A 186 -7.63 8.25 5.22
CA VAL A 186 -6.56 7.29 5.04
C VAL A 186 -6.12 7.39 3.60
N VAL A 187 -4.88 7.81 3.37
CA VAL A 187 -4.29 7.81 2.04
C VAL A 187 -3.50 6.51 1.92
N GLU A 188 -4.12 5.52 1.29
CA GLU A 188 -3.49 4.24 1.00
C GLU A 188 -2.45 4.46 -0.09
N SER A 189 -1.21 4.04 0.14
CA SER A 189 -0.23 4.06 -0.94
C SER A 189 -0.77 3.23 -2.13
N ASP A 190 -0.84 3.84 -3.32
CA ASP A 190 -1.00 3.12 -4.61
C ASP A 190 0.08 2.03 -4.82
N ASP A 191 1.07 1.96 -3.91
CA ASP A 191 2.16 1.01 -3.82
C ASP A 191 1.78 -0.45 -3.51
N ASP A 192 0.51 -0.85 -3.44
CA ASP A 192 0.22 -2.29 -3.38
C ASP A 192 0.37 -2.95 -4.78
N ASP A 193 0.13 -2.26 -5.90
CA ASP A 193 0.32 -2.87 -7.24
C ASP A 193 1.72 -2.62 -7.82
N ARG A 194 2.35 -1.49 -7.51
CA ARG A 194 3.65 -1.08 -8.08
C ARG A 194 4.78 -2.09 -7.82
N PRO A 195 4.96 -2.64 -6.60
CA PRO A 195 5.97 -3.66 -6.35
C PRO A 195 5.66 -4.95 -7.11
N MET A 196 4.39 -5.33 -7.26
CA MET A 196 3.99 -6.49 -8.04
C MET A 196 4.25 -6.30 -9.53
N GLU A 197 4.05 -5.10 -10.07
CA GLU A 197 4.38 -4.76 -11.46
C GLU A 197 5.88 -4.92 -11.72
N VAL A 198 6.73 -4.30 -10.89
CA VAL A 198 8.19 -4.45 -11.02
C VAL A 198 8.61 -5.90 -10.84
N MET A 199 8.04 -6.62 -9.87
CA MET A 199 8.37 -8.02 -9.65
C MET A 199 8.06 -8.86 -10.88
N ARG A 200 6.91 -8.62 -11.52
CA ARG A 200 6.54 -9.29 -12.76
C ARG A 200 7.59 -9.04 -13.86
N GLU A 201 8.05 -7.81 -14.01
CA GLU A 201 9.12 -7.48 -14.97
C GLU A 201 10.44 -8.18 -14.64
N ILE A 202 10.85 -8.21 -13.37
CA ILE A 202 12.08 -8.88 -12.90
C ILE A 202 12.03 -10.38 -13.17
N VAL A 203 10.91 -11.02 -12.82
CA VAL A 203 10.71 -12.47 -13.03
C VAL A 203 10.61 -12.82 -14.52
N GLU A 204 10.00 -11.95 -15.33
CA GLU A 204 9.97 -12.09 -16.79
C GLU A 204 11.39 -11.97 -17.37
N GLN A 205 12.17 -10.97 -16.94
CA GLN A 205 13.57 -10.81 -17.34
C GLN A 205 14.44 -11.99 -16.91
N TYR A 206 14.24 -12.52 -15.70
CA TYR A 206 14.91 -13.73 -15.22
C TYR A 206 14.67 -14.92 -16.16
N SER A 207 13.42 -15.11 -16.57
CA SER A 207 13.02 -16.20 -17.47
C SER A 207 13.70 -16.13 -18.84
N VAL A 208 14.09 -14.93 -19.27
CA VAL A 208 14.79 -14.69 -20.55
C VAL A 208 16.32 -14.68 -20.39
N ARG A 209 16.84 -14.19 -19.26
CA ARG A 209 18.28 -13.95 -19.00
C ARG A 209 18.70 -14.28 -17.58
N SER A 210 18.53 -15.54 -17.20
CA SER A 210 18.84 -16.01 -15.84
C SER A 210 20.31 -15.81 -15.45
N ASP A 211 21.23 -15.72 -16.41
CA ASP A 211 22.66 -15.48 -16.21
C ASP A 211 23.05 -14.01 -15.99
N ALA A 212 22.16 -13.07 -16.35
CA ALA A 212 22.42 -11.63 -16.28
C ALA A 212 21.57 -10.88 -15.25
N ILE A 213 20.53 -11.53 -14.70
CA ILE A 213 19.55 -10.87 -13.83
C ILE A 213 20.14 -10.28 -12.54
N LEU A 214 21.07 -10.99 -11.89
CA LEU A 214 21.70 -10.52 -10.66
C LEU A 214 22.51 -9.25 -10.93
N LYS A 215 23.22 -9.24 -12.05
CA LYS A 215 23.96 -8.07 -12.52
C LYS A 215 23.04 -6.90 -12.86
N TYR A 216 21.88 -7.17 -13.47
CA TYR A 216 20.87 -6.14 -13.73
C TYR A 216 20.35 -5.53 -12.43
N ILE A 217 20.05 -6.36 -11.42
CA ILE A 217 19.62 -5.90 -10.10
C ILE A 217 20.70 -4.99 -9.48
N ASP A 218 21.95 -5.44 -9.45
CA ASP A 218 23.07 -4.71 -8.82
C ASP A 218 23.45 -3.40 -9.53
N GLU A 219 23.35 -3.35 -10.87
CA GLU A 219 23.91 -2.23 -11.67
C GLU A 219 22.85 -1.30 -12.26
N SER A 220 21.57 -1.69 -12.31
CA SER A 220 20.57 -0.97 -13.11
C SER A 220 19.20 -0.85 -12.47
N ALA A 221 18.74 -1.85 -11.70
CA ALA A 221 17.39 -1.81 -11.14
C ALA A 221 17.17 -0.59 -10.23
N GLY A 222 18.17 -0.20 -9.42
CA GLY A 222 18.04 0.96 -8.52
C GLY A 222 18.12 2.32 -9.22
N GLU A 223 18.53 2.38 -10.49
CA GLU A 223 18.44 3.61 -11.30
C GLU A 223 17.10 3.71 -12.04
N ILE A 224 16.42 2.58 -12.26
CA ILE A 224 15.17 2.48 -13.03
C ILE A 224 13.96 2.53 -12.08
N TYR A 225 14.09 1.91 -10.91
CA TYR A 225 13.09 1.86 -9.87
C TYR A 225 13.72 2.51 -8.63
N ASP A 226 13.63 3.82 -8.54
CA ASP A 226 14.16 4.62 -7.42
C ASP A 226 13.19 4.73 -6.24
N ASP A 227 11.97 4.23 -6.44
CA ASP A 227 10.85 4.15 -5.50
C ASP A 227 10.83 2.83 -4.71
N VAL A 228 11.50 1.79 -5.20
CA VAL A 228 11.47 0.44 -4.61
C VAL A 228 12.84 -0.24 -4.67
N ALA A 229 13.19 -0.99 -3.62
CA ALA A 229 14.42 -1.77 -3.64
C ALA A 229 14.16 -3.20 -4.10
N VAL A 230 14.91 -3.66 -5.10
CA VAL A 230 14.87 -5.03 -5.61
C VAL A 230 16.08 -5.80 -5.10
N PHE A 231 15.86 -7.01 -4.62
CA PHE A 231 16.93 -7.91 -4.18
C PHE A 231 16.61 -9.37 -4.52
N ALA A 232 17.64 -10.20 -4.52
CA ALA A 232 17.52 -11.64 -4.76
C ALA A 232 18.21 -12.42 -3.65
N LEU A 233 17.56 -13.49 -3.19
CA LEU A 233 18.06 -14.43 -2.19
C LEU A 233 18.30 -15.78 -2.87
N ASP A 234 19.42 -16.43 -2.57
CA ASP A 234 19.65 -17.82 -2.94
C ASP A 234 18.64 -18.75 -2.24
N ARG A 235 17.96 -19.65 -2.97
CA ARG A 235 16.93 -20.51 -2.35
C ARG A 235 17.48 -21.54 -1.38
N GLU A 236 18.75 -21.96 -1.52
CA GLU A 236 19.36 -22.96 -0.65
C GLU A 236 19.97 -22.32 0.60
N SER A 237 20.74 -21.24 0.44
CA SER A 237 21.44 -20.61 1.56
C SER A 237 20.67 -19.47 2.20
N LEU A 238 19.73 -18.84 1.48
CA LEU A 238 19.09 -17.57 1.84
C LEU A 238 20.06 -16.39 1.92
N ASP A 239 21.25 -16.50 1.32
CA ASP A 239 22.16 -15.36 1.22
C ASP A 239 21.63 -14.37 0.19
N VAL A 240 21.75 -13.08 0.48
CA VAL A 240 21.48 -12.02 -0.49
C VAL A 240 22.54 -12.12 -1.59
N VAL A 241 22.11 -12.37 -2.83
CA VAL A 241 22.99 -12.54 -3.99
C VAL A 241 22.99 -11.34 -4.93
N ALA A 242 21.99 -10.45 -4.82
CA ALA A 242 21.94 -9.17 -5.51
C ALA A 242 21.08 -8.18 -4.73
N HIS A 243 21.40 -6.88 -4.81
CA HIS A 243 20.61 -5.83 -4.14
C HIS A 243 20.77 -4.48 -4.85
N SER A 244 19.66 -3.88 -5.29
CA SER A 244 19.65 -2.68 -6.14
C SER A 244 20.15 -1.41 -5.45
N GLU A 245 19.80 -1.22 -4.18
CA GLU A 245 20.18 -0.01 -3.43
C GLU A 245 21.41 -0.18 -2.54
N ASN A 246 21.55 -1.35 -1.90
CA ASN A 246 22.47 -1.55 -0.79
C ASN A 246 23.35 -2.79 -1.01
N PRO A 247 24.39 -2.69 -1.86
CA PRO A 247 25.33 -3.79 -2.12
C PRO A 247 26.05 -4.32 -0.88
N VAL A 248 26.04 -3.57 0.24
CA VAL A 248 26.59 -4.00 1.52
C VAL A 248 25.90 -5.24 2.09
N PHE A 249 24.65 -5.51 1.69
CA PHE A 249 23.92 -6.69 2.12
C PHE A 249 24.28 -7.95 1.32
N ILE A 250 24.99 -7.84 0.19
CA ILE A 250 25.36 -9.01 -0.61
C ILE A 250 26.26 -9.96 0.22
N GLY A 251 25.86 -11.23 0.29
CA GLY A 251 26.49 -12.28 1.10
C GLY A 251 26.06 -12.31 2.57
N VAL A 252 25.15 -11.42 2.99
CA VAL A 252 24.48 -11.51 4.29
C VAL A 252 23.38 -12.57 4.19
N ASN A 253 23.29 -13.42 5.20
CA ASN A 253 22.22 -14.41 5.28
C ASN A 253 20.91 -13.73 5.68
N ALA A 254 19.90 -13.76 4.81
CA ALA A 254 18.63 -13.05 5.03
C ALA A 254 17.87 -13.55 6.26
N ARG A 255 18.18 -14.75 6.78
CA ARG A 255 17.58 -15.24 8.03
C ARG A 255 17.83 -14.32 9.22
N THR A 256 18.97 -13.61 9.26
CA THR A 256 19.24 -12.66 10.35
C THR A 256 18.27 -11.48 10.37
N VAL A 257 17.54 -11.26 9.28
CA VAL A 257 16.54 -10.20 9.13
C VAL A 257 15.13 -10.79 9.19
N LEU A 258 14.87 -11.83 8.38
CA LEU A 258 13.55 -12.42 8.20
C LEU A 258 13.07 -13.23 9.42
N ASP A 259 13.94 -13.58 10.36
CA ASP A 259 13.50 -14.11 11.67
C ASP A 259 12.65 -13.10 12.46
N GLY A 260 12.77 -11.80 12.16
CA GLY A 260 11.93 -10.74 12.74
C GLY A 260 10.73 -10.34 11.89
N ALA A 261 10.43 -11.05 10.80
CA ALA A 261 9.32 -10.70 9.92
C ALA A 261 7.94 -11.01 10.53
N SER A 262 6.88 -10.52 9.88
CA SER A 262 5.49 -10.74 10.30
C SER A 262 5.09 -12.22 10.35
N ILE A 263 5.81 -13.07 9.61
CA ILE A 263 5.74 -14.53 9.69
C ILE A 263 7.15 -15.12 9.82
N PRO A 264 7.34 -16.24 10.54
CA PRO A 264 8.59 -16.98 10.60
C PRO A 264 9.03 -17.40 9.20
N ILE A 265 10.32 -17.27 8.97
CA ILE A 265 10.95 -17.54 7.69
C ILE A 265 10.67 -18.95 7.13
N ASP A 266 10.53 -19.98 7.99
CA ASP A 266 10.24 -21.34 7.52
C ASP A 266 8.83 -21.44 6.91
N ALA A 267 7.85 -20.74 7.48
CA ALA A 267 6.50 -20.65 6.93
C ALA A 267 6.47 -19.80 5.64
N LEU A 268 7.26 -18.73 5.58
CA LEU A 268 7.45 -17.95 4.36
C LEU A 268 8.02 -18.80 3.23
N ILE A 269 9.03 -19.62 3.51
CA ILE A 269 9.62 -20.51 2.49
C ILE A 269 8.57 -21.50 1.98
N ASP A 270 7.80 -22.14 2.87
CA ASP A 270 6.73 -23.04 2.47
C ASP A 270 5.67 -22.32 1.61
N LEU A 271 5.33 -21.06 1.94
CA LEU A 271 4.42 -20.24 1.14
C LEU A 271 4.99 -19.90 -0.24
N LEU A 272 6.23 -19.43 -0.32
CA LEU A 272 6.88 -19.08 -1.58
C LEU A 272 7.09 -20.30 -2.50
N ASP A 273 7.31 -21.47 -1.91
CA ASP A 273 7.46 -22.72 -2.65
C ASP A 273 6.13 -23.27 -3.18
N THR A 274 5.02 -22.88 -2.56
CA THR A 274 3.68 -23.38 -2.91
C THR A 274 2.84 -22.37 -3.69
N GLN A 275 3.02 -21.08 -3.47
CA GLN A 275 2.31 -19.99 -4.15
C GLN A 275 3.20 -19.36 -5.21
N THR A 276 2.85 -19.57 -6.48
CA THR A 276 3.63 -19.06 -7.61
C THR A 276 3.47 -17.57 -7.84
N ASP A 277 2.39 -16.98 -7.32
CA ASP A 277 2.04 -15.60 -7.63
C ASP A 277 2.82 -14.62 -6.74
N GLY A 278 3.32 -15.08 -5.59
CA GLY A 278 4.10 -14.29 -4.64
C GLY A 278 3.38 -14.14 -3.30
N VAL A 279 4.07 -13.52 -2.33
CA VAL A 279 3.64 -13.39 -0.94
C VAL A 279 4.00 -12.00 -0.44
N TRP A 280 3.04 -11.30 0.17
CA TRP A 280 3.32 -10.09 0.94
C TRP A 280 3.95 -10.45 2.27
N LEU A 281 5.00 -9.75 2.64
CA LEU A 281 5.68 -9.92 3.91
C LEU A 281 6.06 -8.55 4.45
N SER A 282 5.74 -8.30 5.72
CA SER A 282 6.33 -7.18 6.43
C SER A 282 7.53 -7.65 7.23
N TYR A 283 8.65 -6.96 7.16
CA TYR A 283 9.89 -7.39 7.81
C TYR A 283 10.76 -6.20 8.22
N PRO A 284 11.57 -6.35 9.29
CA PRO A 284 12.41 -5.27 9.76
C PRO A 284 13.57 -5.07 8.79
N VAL A 285 13.97 -3.83 8.57
CA VAL A 285 15.06 -3.52 7.66
C VAL A 285 16.28 -3.06 8.45
N PRO A 286 17.45 -3.70 8.24
CA PRO A 286 18.68 -3.27 8.87
C PRO A 286 19.19 -1.96 8.27
N ASP A 287 19.67 -1.06 9.13
CA ASP A 287 20.46 0.10 8.76
C ASP A 287 21.69 -0.35 7.95
N PRO A 288 21.89 0.15 6.72
CA PRO A 288 23.05 -0.23 5.92
C PRO A 288 24.40 0.13 6.55
N ALA A 289 24.45 1.18 7.38
CA ALA A 289 25.66 1.66 8.04
C ALA A 289 25.89 1.02 9.41
N THR A 290 24.82 0.73 10.17
CA THR A 290 24.94 0.24 11.56
C THR A 290 24.54 -1.22 11.75
N GLY A 291 23.78 -1.80 10.81
CA GLY A 291 23.16 -3.12 10.93
C GLY A 291 22.05 -3.19 11.98
N THR A 292 21.67 -2.05 12.57
CA THR A 292 20.59 -1.96 13.56
C THR A 292 19.26 -2.05 12.82
N LEU A 293 18.30 -2.86 13.28
CA LEU A 293 16.97 -2.89 12.67
C LEU A 293 16.28 -1.55 12.95
N LEU A 294 15.90 -0.84 11.88
CA LEU A 294 15.44 0.54 11.96
C LEU A 294 13.91 0.65 11.97
N PHE A 295 13.26 0.08 10.96
CA PHE A 295 11.83 0.19 10.71
C PHE A 295 11.31 -1.07 10.02
N TYR A 296 10.00 -1.33 10.11
CA TYR A 296 9.34 -2.36 9.32
C TYR A 296 9.02 -1.82 7.93
N GLU A 297 9.34 -2.59 6.91
CA GLU A 297 8.94 -2.34 5.53
C GLU A 297 7.98 -3.46 5.08
N ARG A 298 7.18 -3.20 4.04
CA ARG A 298 6.44 -4.26 3.35
C ARG A 298 7.20 -4.62 2.09
N GLY A 299 7.25 -5.90 1.78
CA GLY A 299 7.78 -6.36 0.53
C GLY A 299 7.01 -7.51 -0.07
N TRP A 300 7.03 -7.57 -1.39
CA TRP A 300 6.50 -8.68 -2.17
C TRP A 300 7.64 -9.64 -2.48
N PHE A 301 7.44 -10.91 -2.14
CA PHE A 301 8.42 -11.97 -2.35
C PHE A 301 7.86 -12.97 -3.35
N GLN A 302 8.68 -13.39 -4.30
CA GLN A 302 8.28 -14.39 -5.29
C GLN A 302 9.42 -15.35 -5.60
N ALA A 303 9.11 -16.65 -5.61
CA ALA A 303 10.06 -17.67 -6.01
C ALA A 303 10.14 -17.77 -7.54
N SER A 304 11.35 -17.76 -8.09
CA SER A 304 11.58 -18.07 -9.50
C SER A 304 12.96 -18.69 -9.73
N GLY A 305 12.96 -19.90 -10.30
CA GLY A 305 14.16 -20.71 -10.49
C GLY A 305 14.91 -20.94 -9.17
N ASP A 306 16.18 -20.52 -9.14
CA ASP A 306 17.11 -20.72 -8.03
C ASP A 306 17.04 -19.59 -6.98
N TYR A 307 16.15 -18.60 -7.16
CA TYR A 307 16.09 -17.40 -6.31
C TYR A 307 14.70 -17.15 -5.71
N TYR A 308 14.69 -16.54 -4.52
CA TYR A 308 13.56 -15.75 -4.05
C TYR A 308 13.86 -14.28 -4.38
N PHE A 309 13.02 -13.67 -5.20
CA PHE A 309 13.09 -12.24 -5.45
C PHE A 309 12.25 -11.50 -4.42
N GLY A 310 12.77 -10.38 -3.94
CA GLY A 310 12.08 -9.49 -3.02
C GLY A 310 12.08 -8.07 -3.56
N ILE A 311 10.97 -7.38 -3.36
CA ILE A 311 10.84 -5.96 -3.62
C ILE A 311 10.18 -5.30 -2.42
N ARG A 312 10.59 -4.08 -2.05
CA ARG A 312 10.14 -3.45 -0.81
C ARG A 312 9.79 -1.97 -0.96
N TYR A 313 8.91 -1.51 -0.08
CA TYR A 313 8.58 -0.11 0.14
C TYR A 313 8.29 0.16 1.63
N SER A 314 8.38 1.43 2.04
CA SER A 314 8.14 1.84 3.42
C SER A 314 6.65 1.91 3.75
N ILE A 315 6.27 1.43 4.94
CA ILE A 315 4.88 1.45 5.41
C ILE A 315 4.74 2.20 6.73
N SER A 316 3.53 2.69 7.01
CA SER A 316 3.18 3.25 8.32
C SER A 316 2.99 2.15 9.38
N ASP A 317 3.05 2.51 10.67
CA ASP A 317 2.78 1.56 11.77
C ASP A 317 1.34 1.01 11.76
N ALA A 318 0.39 1.82 11.29
CA ALA A 318 -1.00 1.42 11.13
C ALA A 318 -1.14 0.35 10.04
N THR A 319 -0.57 0.62 8.87
CA THR A 319 -0.50 -0.32 7.74
C THR A 319 0.22 -1.60 8.16
N PHE A 320 1.33 -1.52 8.90
CA PHE A 320 2.02 -2.69 9.43
C PHE A 320 1.11 -3.54 10.32
N SER A 321 0.34 -2.91 11.21
CA SER A 321 -0.57 -3.61 12.11
C SER A 321 -1.68 -4.35 11.36
N GLN A 322 -2.27 -3.72 10.34
CA GLN A 322 -3.26 -4.35 9.47
C GLN A 322 -2.66 -5.56 8.73
N ASN A 323 -1.47 -5.39 8.14
CA ASN A 323 -0.78 -6.45 7.40
C ASN A 323 -0.46 -7.66 8.29
N VAL A 324 -0.04 -7.44 9.55
CA VAL A 324 0.17 -8.55 10.49
C VAL A 324 -1.13 -9.33 10.70
N VAL A 325 -2.26 -8.65 10.89
CA VAL A 325 -3.56 -9.31 11.09
C VAL A 325 -4.00 -10.07 9.85
N GLU A 326 -3.86 -9.49 8.66
CA GLU A 326 -4.19 -10.14 7.39
C GLU A 326 -3.39 -11.43 7.17
N GLU A 327 -2.08 -11.39 7.41
CA GLU A 327 -1.21 -12.56 7.25
C GLU A 327 -1.52 -13.65 8.29
N LEU A 328 -1.88 -13.30 9.52
CA LEU A 328 -2.37 -14.27 10.49
C LEU A 328 -3.66 -14.95 10.04
N VAL A 329 -4.61 -14.20 9.48
CA VAL A 329 -5.85 -14.76 8.94
C VAL A 329 -5.54 -15.69 7.77
N ARG A 330 -4.56 -15.36 6.91
CA ARG A 330 -4.10 -16.25 5.83
C ARG A 330 -3.47 -17.53 6.37
N ILE A 331 -2.59 -17.43 7.36
CA ILE A 331 -2.00 -18.60 8.04
C ILE A 331 -3.09 -19.45 8.67
N HIS A 332 -4.09 -18.83 9.31
CA HIS A 332 -5.21 -19.54 9.91
C HIS A 332 -6.00 -20.33 8.88
N LYS A 333 -6.30 -19.74 7.72
CA LYS A 333 -6.99 -20.43 6.62
C LYS A 333 -6.21 -21.65 6.11
N LEU A 334 -4.89 -21.65 6.22
CA LEU A 334 -4.02 -22.75 5.78
C LEU A 334 -3.90 -23.85 6.85
N ASP A 335 -3.67 -23.48 8.10
CA ASP A 335 -3.51 -24.43 9.21
C ASP A 335 -4.07 -23.86 10.53
N PRO A 336 -5.40 -23.98 10.76
CA PRO A 336 -6.08 -23.43 11.93
C PRO A 336 -5.52 -23.96 13.26
N ASP A 337 -5.13 -25.24 13.27
CA ASP A 337 -4.67 -25.94 14.47
C ASP A 337 -3.33 -25.41 14.98
N LYS A 338 -2.54 -24.77 14.11
CA LYS A 338 -1.21 -24.25 14.46
C LYS A 338 -1.16 -22.76 14.71
N THR A 339 -2.19 -21.99 14.37
CA THR A 339 -2.11 -20.51 14.41
C THR A 339 -1.92 -19.96 15.83
N ILE A 340 -2.55 -20.57 16.83
CA ILE A 340 -2.39 -20.16 18.24
C ILE A 340 -0.97 -20.48 18.73
N ASP A 341 -0.48 -21.69 18.46
CA ASP A 341 0.88 -22.10 18.81
C ASP A 341 1.92 -21.22 18.11
N PHE A 342 1.65 -20.86 16.85
CA PHE A 342 2.43 -19.93 16.06
C PHE A 342 2.55 -18.57 16.75
N VAL A 343 1.44 -17.93 17.10
CA VAL A 343 1.46 -16.60 17.71
C VAL A 343 2.23 -16.65 19.04
N ASN A 344 2.04 -17.69 19.84
CA ASN A 344 2.74 -17.85 21.12
C ASN A 344 4.25 -18.16 20.96
N SER A 345 4.70 -18.57 19.77
CA SER A 345 6.11 -18.89 19.52
C SER A 345 6.97 -17.70 19.09
N ILE A 346 6.36 -16.58 18.69
CA ILE A 346 7.06 -15.40 18.18
C ILE A 346 8.00 -14.81 19.25
N GLY A 347 7.52 -14.70 20.50
CA GLY A 347 8.35 -14.34 21.66
C GLY A 347 9.10 -13.01 21.52
N THR A 348 8.49 -12.02 20.87
CA THR A 348 9.15 -10.75 20.53
C THR A 348 9.08 -9.73 21.66
N THR A 349 10.05 -8.80 21.73
CA THR A 349 10.00 -7.61 22.60
C THR A 349 9.59 -6.36 21.82
N ASP A 350 9.01 -6.53 20.64
CA ASP A 350 8.62 -5.45 19.73
C ASP A 350 7.43 -4.65 20.26
N THR A 351 7.28 -3.43 19.75
CA THR A 351 6.15 -2.54 20.00
C THR A 351 4.88 -3.02 19.29
N SER A 352 5.04 -3.63 18.11
CA SER A 352 3.96 -4.20 17.32
C SER A 352 4.03 -5.72 17.27
N TYR A 353 2.98 -6.39 17.73
CA TYR A 353 2.93 -7.85 17.86
C TYR A 353 1.52 -8.39 17.74
N PRO A 354 1.37 -9.63 17.25
CA PRO A 354 0.08 -10.25 17.08
C PRO A 354 -0.48 -10.84 18.37
N PHE A 355 -1.80 -10.88 18.48
CA PHE A 355 -2.54 -11.58 19.52
C PHE A 355 -3.85 -12.15 18.98
N ILE A 356 -4.38 -13.16 19.66
CA ILE A 356 -5.66 -13.80 19.31
C ILE A 356 -6.55 -13.81 20.53
N LEU A 357 -7.80 -13.40 20.38
CA LEU A 357 -8.79 -13.31 21.45
C LEU A 357 -10.03 -14.16 21.14
N SER A 358 -10.68 -14.60 22.21
CA SER A 358 -12.02 -15.21 22.17
C SER A 358 -13.07 -14.09 22.08
N PRO A 359 -13.96 -14.09 21.06
CA PRO A 359 -15.04 -13.11 20.98
C PRO A 359 -16.15 -13.33 22.03
N THR A 360 -16.17 -14.48 22.71
CA THR A 360 -17.26 -14.85 23.63
C THR A 360 -17.00 -14.40 25.07
N ASP A 361 -15.76 -14.54 25.53
CA ASP A 361 -15.37 -14.24 26.91
C ASP A 361 -14.14 -13.31 27.01
N TYR A 362 -13.72 -12.76 25.86
CA TYR A 362 -12.63 -11.79 25.72
C TYR A 362 -11.27 -12.33 26.18
N THR A 363 -11.15 -13.65 26.34
CA THR A 363 -9.93 -14.30 26.79
C THR A 363 -8.84 -14.16 25.74
N VAL A 364 -7.62 -13.84 26.16
CA VAL A 364 -6.41 -13.91 25.34
C VAL A 364 -6.07 -15.38 25.08
N LEU A 365 -6.20 -15.82 23.84
CA LEU A 365 -5.89 -17.18 23.40
C LEU A 365 -4.43 -17.31 22.95
N ALA A 366 -3.84 -16.25 22.41
CA ALA A 366 -2.43 -16.18 22.06
C ALA A 366 -1.90 -14.74 22.17
N HIS A 367 -0.62 -14.58 22.53
CA HIS A 367 0.00 -13.26 22.65
C HIS A 367 1.49 -13.28 22.28
N GLY A 368 1.84 -12.62 21.17
CA GLY A 368 3.15 -12.72 20.53
C GLY A 368 4.31 -12.09 21.30
N ALA A 369 4.04 -11.15 22.21
CA ALA A 369 5.07 -10.49 23.01
C ALA A 369 5.11 -10.89 24.49
N ASP A 370 4.03 -11.48 25.01
CA ASP A 370 3.90 -11.78 26.43
C ASP A 370 3.00 -13.02 26.63
N PRO A 371 3.59 -14.22 26.56
CA PRO A 371 2.87 -15.47 26.74
C PRO A 371 2.20 -15.61 28.11
N THR A 372 2.57 -14.79 29.12
CA THR A 372 1.97 -14.88 30.46
C THR A 372 0.53 -14.39 30.49
N ARG A 373 0.10 -13.63 29.48
CA ARG A 373 -1.28 -13.10 29.37
C ARG A 373 -2.27 -14.12 28.82
N VAL A 374 -1.81 -15.25 28.29
CA VAL A 374 -2.71 -16.29 27.78
C VAL A 374 -3.61 -16.80 28.91
N GLY A 375 -4.92 -16.73 28.69
CA GLY A 375 -5.95 -17.05 29.68
C GLY A 375 -6.43 -15.85 30.51
N GLU A 376 -5.84 -14.67 30.37
CA GLU A 376 -6.36 -13.42 30.94
C GLU A 376 -7.44 -12.80 30.06
N ILE A 377 -8.21 -11.86 30.62
CA ILE A 377 -9.19 -11.06 29.86
C ILE A 377 -8.45 -9.95 29.14
N SER A 378 -8.73 -9.74 27.86
CA SER A 378 -8.08 -8.70 27.06
C SER A 378 -8.59 -7.30 27.40
N VAL A 379 -7.67 -6.45 27.84
CA VAL A 379 -7.93 -5.02 28.06
C VAL A 379 -8.19 -4.27 26.75
N SER A 380 -7.76 -4.80 25.60
CA SER A 380 -8.07 -4.23 24.27
C SER A 380 -9.56 -4.31 23.92
N LEU A 381 -10.35 -5.09 24.67
CA LEU A 381 -11.80 -5.19 24.53
C LEU A 381 -12.53 -4.60 25.74
N THR A 382 -11.97 -4.71 26.95
CA THR A 382 -12.65 -4.28 28.17
C THR A 382 -12.39 -2.86 28.61
N ASP A 383 -11.22 -2.29 28.26
CA ASP A 383 -10.75 -0.98 28.71
C ASP A 383 -10.28 -0.11 27.53
N SER A 384 -10.92 -0.29 26.37
CA SER A 384 -10.72 0.48 25.15
C SER A 384 -11.56 1.75 25.09
N ASP A 385 -11.27 2.58 24.08
CA ASP A 385 -12.03 3.77 23.68
C ASP A 385 -13.50 3.49 23.35
N LYS A 386 -13.82 2.25 22.94
CA LYS A 386 -15.18 1.76 22.68
C LYS A 386 -15.58 0.63 23.64
N PRO A 387 -16.88 0.51 23.99
CA PRO A 387 -17.38 -0.65 24.72
C PRO A 387 -17.22 -1.97 23.94
N ALA A 388 -16.96 -3.07 24.64
CA ALA A 388 -16.79 -4.39 24.04
C ALA A 388 -17.95 -4.79 23.09
N GLU A 389 -19.20 -4.49 23.45
CA GLU A 389 -20.35 -4.84 22.59
C GLU A 389 -20.32 -4.11 21.24
N VAL A 390 -19.84 -2.86 21.21
CA VAL A 390 -19.70 -2.08 19.98
C VAL A 390 -18.58 -2.64 19.12
N ILE A 391 -17.44 -2.98 19.73
CA ILE A 391 -16.31 -3.58 19.02
C ILE A 391 -16.72 -4.90 18.37
N ILE A 392 -17.44 -5.76 19.09
CA ILE A 392 -17.91 -7.03 18.54
C ILE A 392 -18.92 -6.83 17.41
N ASP A 393 -19.80 -5.84 17.50
CA ASP A 393 -20.74 -5.51 16.43
C ASP A 393 -20.01 -4.98 15.17
N GLU A 394 -19.05 -4.07 15.33
CA GLU A 394 -18.21 -3.59 14.23
C GLU A 394 -17.45 -4.74 13.57
N LEU A 395 -16.83 -5.63 14.36
CA LEU A 395 -16.12 -6.81 13.85
C LEU A 395 -17.02 -7.80 13.09
N GLN A 396 -18.31 -7.85 13.40
CA GLN A 396 -19.27 -8.74 12.71
C GLN A 396 -19.80 -8.14 11.41
N ASN A 397 -19.80 -6.81 11.29
CA ASN A 397 -20.44 -6.10 10.19
C ASN A 397 -19.44 -5.44 9.22
N ASN A 398 -18.18 -5.27 9.63
CA ASN A 398 -17.12 -4.61 8.86
C ASN A 398 -15.95 -5.58 8.62
N GLU A 399 -14.99 -5.16 7.79
CA GLU A 399 -13.78 -5.95 7.50
C GLU A 399 -12.79 -6.00 8.69
N GLY A 400 -12.89 -5.04 9.60
CA GLY A 400 -12.17 -4.97 10.86
C GLY A 400 -12.52 -3.69 11.61
N THR A 401 -11.88 -3.45 12.76
CA THR A 401 -12.03 -2.21 13.51
C THR A 401 -10.76 -1.83 14.27
N TRP A 402 -10.55 -0.52 14.41
CA TRP A 402 -9.51 0.04 15.27
C TRP A 402 -10.02 0.23 16.70
N VAL A 403 -9.18 -0.11 17.67
CA VAL A 403 -9.39 0.15 19.09
C VAL A 403 -8.16 0.85 19.69
N GLU A 404 -8.40 1.76 20.63
CA GLU A 404 -7.36 2.45 21.39
C GLU A 404 -7.48 2.14 22.88
N TYR A 405 -6.36 1.85 23.53
CA TYR A 405 -6.33 1.48 24.95
C TYR A 405 -4.95 1.73 25.56
N VAL A 406 -4.88 1.84 26.89
CA VAL A 406 -3.60 1.97 27.60
C VAL A 406 -3.01 0.58 27.87
N PHE A 407 -1.75 0.37 27.51
CA PHE A 407 -1.07 -0.90 27.72
C PHE A 407 0.42 -0.73 28.06
N SER A 408 0.96 -1.66 28.85
CA SER A 408 2.39 -1.68 29.14
C SER A 408 3.19 -2.05 27.90
N ASN A 409 4.10 -1.18 27.48
CA ASN A 409 5.02 -1.42 26.39
C ASN A 409 6.06 -2.48 26.80
N PRO A 410 6.17 -3.62 26.10
CA PRO A 410 7.09 -4.70 26.49
C PRO A 410 8.56 -4.30 26.36
N SER A 411 8.89 -3.35 25.48
CA SER A 411 10.25 -2.86 25.28
C SER A 411 10.70 -1.90 26.40
N THR A 412 9.78 -1.06 26.92
CA THR A 412 10.11 0.00 27.89
C THR A 412 9.61 -0.30 29.31
N GLY A 413 8.61 -1.16 29.45
CA GLY A 413 7.88 -1.44 30.69
C GLY A 413 6.96 -0.31 31.14
N MET A 414 6.72 0.72 30.31
CA MET A 414 5.88 1.87 30.63
C MET A 414 4.47 1.69 30.05
N ASP A 415 3.45 2.14 30.78
CA ASP A 415 2.08 2.20 30.26
C ASP A 415 1.96 3.37 29.26
N GLN A 416 1.49 3.07 28.06
CA GLN A 416 1.36 4.04 26.96
C GLN A 416 0.07 3.75 26.18
N ASN A 417 -0.41 4.74 25.42
CA ASN A 417 -1.51 4.52 24.49
C ASN A 417 -1.09 3.57 23.37
N LYS A 418 -1.92 2.56 23.11
CA LYS A 418 -1.75 1.58 22.07
C LYS A 418 -3.00 1.57 21.19
N ARG A 419 -2.79 1.61 19.87
CA ARG A 419 -3.85 1.49 18.87
C ARG A 419 -3.70 0.15 18.16
N SER A 420 -4.77 -0.63 18.05
CA SER A 420 -4.74 -1.98 17.47
C SER A 420 -5.86 -2.19 16.47
N TRP A 421 -5.52 -2.83 15.35
CA TRP A 421 -6.46 -3.30 14.35
C TRP A 421 -6.92 -4.68 14.74
N LEU A 422 -8.23 -4.91 14.69
CA LEU A 422 -8.87 -6.17 15.03
C LEU A 422 -9.69 -6.68 13.85
N VAL A 423 -9.65 -7.99 13.60
CA VAL A 423 -10.46 -8.68 12.58
C VAL A 423 -11.06 -9.96 13.18
N LEU A 424 -12.35 -10.22 12.92
CA LEU A 424 -13.02 -11.45 13.33
C LEU A 424 -13.01 -12.46 12.17
N HIS A 425 -12.46 -13.65 12.41
CA HIS A 425 -12.46 -14.75 11.46
C HIS A 425 -12.56 -16.10 12.20
N ASP A 426 -13.42 -17.01 11.72
CA ASP A 426 -13.63 -18.34 12.30
C ASP A 426 -13.82 -18.37 13.84
N ASP A 427 -14.67 -17.46 14.35
CA ASP A 427 -14.93 -17.27 15.79
C ASP A 427 -13.69 -16.92 16.64
N LEU A 428 -12.68 -16.31 16.02
CA LEU A 428 -11.48 -15.77 16.66
C LEU A 428 -11.27 -14.31 16.27
N ILE A 429 -10.86 -13.48 17.23
CA ILE A 429 -10.45 -12.10 16.96
C ILE A 429 -8.93 -12.09 16.83
N PHE A 430 -8.44 -11.75 15.65
CA PHE A 430 -7.03 -11.52 15.36
C PHE A 430 -6.73 -10.04 15.56
N GLY A 431 -5.61 -9.72 16.20
CA GLY A 431 -5.23 -8.34 16.43
C GLY A 431 -3.73 -8.11 16.40
N SER A 432 -3.36 -6.89 16.03
CA SER A 432 -2.00 -6.35 16.12
C SER A 432 -2.09 -4.83 16.26
N GLY A 433 -1.06 -4.20 16.82
CA GLY A 433 -1.09 -2.76 17.03
C GLY A 433 0.19 -2.18 17.57
N TYR A 434 0.30 -0.86 17.46
CA TYR A 434 1.49 -0.07 17.75
C TYR A 434 1.23 0.91 18.90
N TYR A 435 2.31 1.32 19.58
CA TYR A 435 2.24 2.34 20.62
C TYR A 435 2.32 3.72 20.00
N GLN A 436 1.45 4.63 20.44
CA GLN A 436 1.46 6.02 20.01
C GLN A 436 2.50 6.79 20.84
N ASP A 437 3.27 7.67 20.20
CA ASP A 437 4.28 8.48 20.88
C ASP A 437 3.63 9.43 21.91
N ASP A 438 4.04 9.31 23.19
CA ASP A 438 3.61 10.15 24.33
C ASP A 438 4.08 11.62 24.24
N SER A 439 4.39 12.15 23.07
CA SER A 439 4.77 13.57 22.93
C SER A 439 3.65 14.54 23.39
N THR A 440 2.45 14.01 23.60
CA THR A 440 1.34 14.65 24.30
C THR A 440 1.14 14.09 25.71
N SER A 441 2.11 14.29 26.62
CA SER A 441 1.80 14.38 28.05
C SER A 441 1.63 15.86 28.41
N PRO A 442 0.49 16.28 29.01
CA PRO A 442 0.11 17.69 29.17
C PRO A 442 1.06 18.53 30.04
#